data_AF-A0A836I382-F1
#
_entry.id   AF-A0A836I382-F1
#
_cell.length_a   1.000
_cell.length_b   1.000
_cell.length_c   1.000
_cell.angle_alpha   90.00
_cell.angle_beta   90.00
_cell.angle_gamma   90.00
#
_symmetry.space_group_name_H-M   'P 1'
#
loop_
_entity.id
_entity.type
_entity.pdbx_description
1 polymer ?
#
loop_
_entity_poly.entity_id
_entity_poly.type
_entity_poly.pdbx_seq_one_letter_code
_entity_poly.pdbx_strand_id
1 'polypeptide(L)'
;MSQLFSSSEALDASQQQLETDRHAASTERQSSATESGEDDRHSCQADLYGSRPNHHRVSSEQIITNGSPLWRKVLYERQPFEDNYVDPQQFLEELSHNKDIKNYEYANVVINTLAITQEISIVVLFCHAFMGVFTNSIGKYSLVWIDVLSVLASLVCYVFYQCHQDACNANAERPVSLCTRCSPPPRPPSRWVFHAWNFGRQVVSLVSLLTLLSPILSTLTVTYSDDTIVTLSIITMSLHVLLADYSYLNAYTERFDPNLSVNMAICCVILMASRISNPLASGALICFGIMCFSLSPIVRHLIKHNSFTAHVAITFGLVGLAIGCLTQIPILAILYTVTVLMISFGIPWLFVRMHSSVKTQINGPWDEAKPTNSAAAAEWANSGFLA
;
A
#
# COMPACT_ATOMS: atom_id res chain seq x y z
N MET A 1 22.35 -11.91 48.30
CA MET A 1 21.94 -10.58 47.81
C MET A 1 23.03 -9.87 47.00
N SER A 2 24.21 -10.47 46.80
CA SER A 2 25.32 -9.90 46.00
C SER A 2 25.42 -10.42 44.56
N GLN A 3 24.68 -11.47 44.18
CA GLN A 3 24.72 -12.02 42.81
C GLN A 3 23.68 -11.42 41.85
N LEU A 4 22.66 -10.72 42.37
CA LEU A 4 21.63 -10.07 41.54
C LEU A 4 22.02 -8.67 41.04
N PHE A 5 22.99 -8.01 41.70
CA PHE A 5 23.50 -6.71 41.26
C PHE A 5 24.53 -6.83 40.12
N SER A 6 25.34 -7.89 40.13
CA SER A 6 26.38 -8.11 39.12
C SER A 6 25.83 -8.41 37.72
N SER A 7 24.62 -8.98 37.59
CA SER A 7 24.02 -9.24 36.26
C SER A 7 23.39 -7.99 35.64
N SER A 8 23.03 -6.99 36.45
CA SER A 8 22.46 -5.73 35.96
C SER A 8 23.55 -4.83 35.37
N GLU A 9 24.71 -4.75 36.04
CA GLU A 9 25.86 -3.98 35.53
C GLU A 9 26.47 -4.60 34.27
N ALA A 10 26.44 -5.93 34.14
CA ALA A 10 26.88 -6.61 32.92
C ALA A 10 25.94 -6.39 31.72
N LEU A 11 24.64 -6.20 31.97
CA LEU A 11 23.66 -5.91 30.92
C LEU A 11 23.81 -4.47 30.41
N ASP A 12 23.99 -3.50 31.30
CA ASP A 12 24.19 -2.09 30.93
C ASP A 12 25.49 -1.88 30.16
N ALA A 13 26.59 -2.51 30.60
CA ALA A 13 27.86 -2.45 29.86
C ALA A 13 27.75 -3.05 28.45
N SER A 14 26.94 -4.10 28.27
CA SER A 14 26.71 -4.71 26.96
C SER A 14 25.85 -3.84 26.03
N GLN A 15 24.86 -3.10 26.58
CA GLN A 15 24.06 -2.16 25.78
C GLN A 15 24.86 -0.93 25.38
N GLN A 16 25.70 -0.43 26.27
CA GLN A 16 26.55 0.74 26.01
C GLN A 16 27.62 0.44 24.95
N GLN A 17 28.17 -0.79 24.95
CA GLN A 17 29.07 -1.26 23.89
C GLN A 17 28.35 -1.36 22.53
N LEU A 18 27.10 -1.85 22.51
CA LEU A 18 26.31 -2.01 21.30
C LEU A 18 25.90 -0.66 20.67
N GLU A 19 25.66 0.37 21.48
CA GLU A 19 25.40 1.74 21.01
C GLU A 19 26.67 2.41 20.48
N THR A 20 27.83 2.15 21.11
CA THR A 20 29.12 2.69 20.67
C THR A 20 29.54 2.09 19.31
N ASP A 21 29.33 0.79 19.10
CA ASP A 21 29.58 0.13 17.81
C ASP A 21 28.62 0.60 16.70
N ARG A 22 27.38 0.98 17.07
CA ARG A 22 26.40 1.53 16.13
C ARG A 22 26.74 2.96 15.68
N HIS A 23 27.37 3.74 16.56
CA HIS A 23 27.90 5.07 16.23
C HIS A 23 29.21 5.01 15.43
N ALA A 24 30.07 4.02 15.67
CA ALA A 24 31.26 3.79 14.85
C ALA A 24 30.90 3.36 13.40
N ALA A 25 29.95 2.44 13.24
CA ALA A 25 29.51 1.94 11.93
C ALA A 25 28.74 2.98 11.08
N SER A 26 28.11 3.96 11.72
CA SER A 26 27.46 5.08 11.01
C SER A 26 28.47 6.15 10.56
N THR A 27 29.55 6.34 11.32
CA THR A 27 30.64 7.27 10.97
C THR A 27 31.51 6.71 9.82
N GLU A 28 31.73 5.40 9.75
CA GLU A 28 32.43 4.75 8.62
C GLU A 28 31.60 4.72 7.31
N ARG A 29 30.26 4.68 7.40
CA ARG A 29 29.38 4.78 6.21
C ARG A 29 29.35 6.17 5.58
N GLN A 30 29.62 7.23 6.33
CA GLN A 30 29.73 8.59 5.79
C GLN A 30 31.12 8.88 5.22
N SER A 31 32.17 8.27 5.77
CA SER A 31 33.54 8.42 5.26
C SER A 31 33.75 7.69 3.92
N SER A 32 33.14 6.51 3.75
CA SER A 32 33.33 5.66 2.54
C SER A 32 32.56 6.11 1.29
N ALA A 33 31.73 7.16 1.37
CA ALA A 33 31.02 7.70 0.20
C ALA A 33 31.80 8.81 -0.55
N THR A 34 32.97 9.22 -0.05
CA THR A 34 33.69 10.41 -0.59
C THR A 34 35.03 10.10 -1.25
N GLU A 35 35.44 8.84 -1.38
CA GLU A 35 36.70 8.49 -2.05
C GLU A 35 36.52 7.33 -3.05
N SER A 36 36.41 7.67 -4.34
CA SER A 36 37.08 6.96 -5.47
C SER A 36 36.51 7.39 -6.83
N GLY A 37 37.38 7.92 -7.72
CA GLY A 37 37.11 7.96 -9.16
C GLY A 37 37.60 9.19 -9.92
N GLU A 38 38.91 9.25 -10.15
CA GLU A 38 39.71 10.23 -10.89
C GLU A 38 39.51 10.25 -12.43
N ASP A 39 39.87 11.39 -13.01
CA ASP A 39 40.53 11.66 -14.31
C ASP A 39 39.97 11.09 -15.64
N ASP A 40 39.57 11.99 -16.55
CA ASP A 40 40.44 12.27 -17.71
C ASP A 40 40.10 13.57 -18.49
N ARG A 41 41.13 14.04 -19.19
CA ARG A 41 41.38 15.36 -19.80
C ARG A 41 40.50 15.72 -20.99
N HIS A 42 40.21 17.02 -21.17
CA HIS A 42 40.62 17.73 -22.40
C HIS A 42 40.66 19.27 -22.24
N SER A 43 41.76 19.79 -22.77
CA SER A 43 42.28 21.17 -22.78
C SER A 43 41.68 22.07 -23.87
N CYS A 44 42.02 23.36 -23.77
CA CYS A 44 41.85 24.50 -24.71
C CYS A 44 40.62 25.37 -24.35
N GLN A 45 40.69 26.69 -24.17
CA GLN A 45 41.70 27.67 -24.56
C GLN A 45 41.49 28.94 -23.71
N ALA A 46 42.60 29.54 -23.27
CA ALA A 46 42.63 30.89 -22.72
C ALA A 46 42.47 31.90 -23.86
N ASP A 47 41.68 32.97 -23.65
CA ASP A 47 42.07 34.31 -24.06
C ASP A 47 41.28 35.41 -23.34
N LEU A 48 42.00 36.51 -23.15
CA LEU A 48 41.77 37.71 -22.36
C LEU A 48 40.45 38.46 -22.63
N TYR A 49 39.86 38.99 -21.55
CA TYR A 49 39.52 40.41 -21.26
C TYR A 49 38.50 40.36 -20.10
N GLY A 50 38.84 40.74 -18.87
CA GLY A 50 38.88 42.14 -18.46
C GLY A 50 37.76 42.39 -17.43
N SER A 51 38.15 42.98 -16.30
CA SER A 51 37.28 43.59 -15.29
C SER A 51 36.56 42.67 -14.29
N ARG A 52 37.22 42.49 -13.14
CA ARG A 52 36.54 42.29 -11.84
C ARG A 52 35.60 43.47 -11.56
N PRO A 53 34.33 43.24 -11.21
CA PRO A 53 33.65 44.11 -10.28
C PRO A 53 33.91 43.57 -8.87
N ASN A 54 34.57 44.38 -8.04
CA ASN A 54 34.45 44.26 -6.60
C ASN A 54 32.95 44.25 -6.27
N HIS A 55 32.41 43.13 -5.79
CA HIS A 55 31.22 43.20 -4.97
C HIS A 55 31.64 43.87 -3.66
N HIS A 56 31.63 45.21 -3.70
CA HIS A 56 31.51 46.01 -2.51
C HIS A 56 30.38 45.39 -1.69
N ARG A 57 30.76 44.95 -0.50
CA ARG A 57 29.88 44.82 0.65
C ARG A 57 29.17 46.16 0.81
N VAL A 58 28.03 46.31 0.14
CA VAL A 58 27.06 47.34 0.47
C VAL A 58 26.48 46.86 1.80
N SER A 59 27.13 47.27 2.87
CA SER A 59 26.43 47.52 4.13
C SER A 59 25.26 48.41 3.76
N SER A 60 24.07 47.83 3.69
CA SER A 60 22.81 48.56 3.61
C SER A 60 22.78 49.48 4.82
N GLU A 61 23.18 50.74 4.60
CA GLU A 61 22.95 51.83 5.53
C GLU A 61 21.45 51.88 5.77
N GLN A 62 21.03 51.37 6.92
CA GLN A 62 19.67 51.53 7.41
C GLN A 62 19.45 53.03 7.55
N ILE A 63 18.63 53.58 6.65
CA ILE A 63 17.91 54.82 6.89
C ILE A 63 17.15 54.59 8.19
N ILE A 64 17.63 55.19 9.28
CA ILE A 64 16.95 55.25 10.56
C ILE A 64 15.73 56.15 10.36
N THR A 65 14.65 55.57 9.85
CA THR A 65 13.32 56.05 10.18
C THR A 65 13.10 55.68 11.64
N ASN A 66 12.75 56.66 12.48
CA ASN A 66 12.43 56.50 13.91
C ASN A 66 11.18 55.62 14.14
N GLY A 67 11.25 54.35 13.78
CA GLY A 67 10.23 53.34 14.02
C GLY A 67 10.94 52.00 14.20
N SER A 68 10.56 51.24 15.21
CA SER A 68 10.98 49.85 15.37
C SER A 68 10.74 49.07 14.07
N PRO A 69 11.64 48.16 13.67
CA PRO A 69 11.42 47.32 12.48
C PRO A 69 10.07 46.61 12.62
N LEU A 70 9.23 46.66 11.59
CA LEU A 70 7.97 45.92 11.56
C LEU A 70 8.26 44.46 11.24
N TRP A 71 7.72 43.55 12.05
CA TRP A 71 7.78 42.12 11.77
C TRP A 71 7.01 41.81 10.48
N ARG A 72 7.57 40.90 9.67
CA ARG A 72 6.95 40.44 8.42
C ARG A 72 6.97 38.92 8.36
N LYS A 73 5.87 38.31 7.93
CA LYS A 73 5.75 36.86 7.75
C LYS A 73 6.47 36.37 6.47
N VAL A 74 7.81 36.34 6.50
CA VAL A 74 8.66 35.86 5.41
C VAL A 74 9.66 34.85 5.96
N LEU A 75 9.66 33.63 5.42
CA LEU A 75 10.45 32.50 5.93
C LEU A 75 11.97 32.66 5.70
N TYR A 76 12.36 33.35 4.61
CA TYR A 76 13.74 33.38 4.12
C TYR A 76 14.50 34.67 4.47
N GLU A 77 13.82 35.67 5.02
CA GLU A 77 14.40 36.99 5.33
C GLU A 77 14.77 37.02 6.83
N ARG A 78 16.05 37.23 7.15
CA ARG A 78 16.48 37.36 8.55
C ARG A 78 15.95 38.65 9.14
N GLN A 79 15.25 38.55 10.27
CA GLN A 79 14.63 39.66 10.97
C GLN A 79 15.08 39.68 12.43
N PRO A 80 15.02 40.84 13.13
CA PRO A 80 15.44 40.98 14.52
C PRO A 80 14.36 40.48 15.50
N PHE A 81 13.75 39.33 15.20
CA PHE A 81 12.71 38.68 15.98
C PHE A 81 13.08 37.20 16.15
N GLU A 82 12.64 36.58 17.24
CA GLU A 82 12.81 35.14 17.44
C GLU A 82 12.06 34.34 16.37
N ASP A 83 12.52 33.13 16.05
CA ASP A 83 11.92 32.31 14.98
C ASP A 83 10.45 31.93 15.25
N ASN A 84 10.04 31.91 16.52
CA ASN A 84 8.67 31.66 16.97
C ASN A 84 7.88 32.96 17.27
N TYR A 85 8.43 34.13 16.95
CA TYR A 85 7.75 35.40 17.17
C TYR A 85 6.55 35.56 16.24
N VAL A 86 5.41 35.93 16.83
CA VAL A 86 4.19 36.28 16.12
C VAL A 86 3.71 37.64 16.63
N ASP A 87 3.40 38.56 15.72
CA ASP A 87 2.92 39.89 16.09
C ASP A 87 1.56 39.80 16.83
N PRO A 88 1.46 40.23 18.11
CA PRO A 88 0.22 40.16 18.87
C PRO A 88 -0.92 41.00 18.28
N GLN A 89 -0.61 42.05 17.50
CA GLN A 89 -1.61 42.92 16.89
C GLN A 89 -2.24 42.24 15.66
N GLN A 90 -1.44 41.53 14.87
CA GLN A 90 -1.89 40.81 13.66
C GLN A 90 -2.40 39.41 13.97
N PHE A 91 -2.07 38.85 15.14
CA PHE A 91 -2.39 37.47 15.52
C PHE A 91 -3.88 37.12 15.38
N LEU A 92 -4.76 37.95 15.94
CA LEU A 92 -6.21 37.73 15.87
C LEU A 92 -6.79 38.08 14.49
N GLU A 93 -6.14 38.97 13.75
CA GLU A 93 -6.55 39.35 12.39
C GLU A 93 -6.27 38.24 11.38
N GLU A 94 -5.18 37.48 11.57
CA GLU A 94 -4.82 36.32 10.74
C GLU A 94 -5.61 35.05 11.11
N LEU A 95 -6.41 35.07 12.18
CA LEU A 95 -7.24 33.95 12.58
C LEU A 95 -8.35 33.74 11.54
N SER A 96 -8.33 32.60 10.86
CA SER A 96 -9.35 32.22 9.88
C SER A 96 -9.95 30.88 10.25
N HIS A 97 -11.26 30.75 10.09
CA HIS A 97 -11.92 29.46 10.25
C HIS A 97 -12.05 28.78 8.89
N ASN A 98 -11.76 27.49 8.87
CA ASN A 98 -12.07 26.56 7.79
C ASN A 98 -11.42 26.92 6.44
N LYS A 99 -10.25 27.56 6.46
CA LYS A 99 -9.56 28.03 5.24
C LYS A 99 -9.12 26.87 4.34
N ASP A 100 -8.63 25.78 4.95
CA ASP A 100 -8.04 24.63 4.24
C ASP A 100 -8.83 23.32 4.46
N ILE A 101 -10.16 23.39 4.61
CA ILE A 101 -10.95 22.16 4.77
C ILE A 101 -11.01 21.37 3.46
N LYS A 102 -10.50 20.13 3.51
CA LYS A 102 -10.63 19.16 2.41
C LYS A 102 -12.10 18.78 2.23
N ASN A 103 -12.70 19.15 1.11
CA ASN A 103 -14.06 18.75 0.78
C ASN A 103 -14.07 17.33 0.19
N TYR A 104 -14.97 16.50 0.71
CA TYR A 104 -15.20 15.15 0.19
C TYR A 104 -16.50 15.13 -0.60
N GLU A 105 -16.41 14.83 -1.89
CA GLU A 105 -17.59 14.60 -2.73
C GLU A 105 -18.20 13.24 -2.43
N TYR A 106 -19.51 13.20 -2.20
CA TYR A 106 -20.24 11.98 -1.88
C TYR A 106 -19.99 10.85 -2.88
N ALA A 107 -20.03 11.15 -4.18
CA ALA A 107 -19.80 10.16 -5.24
C ALA A 107 -18.42 9.49 -5.13
N ASN A 108 -17.36 10.26 -4.85
CA ASN A 108 -16.01 9.73 -4.73
C ASN A 108 -15.88 8.84 -3.49
N VAL A 109 -16.53 9.21 -2.38
CA VAL A 109 -16.56 8.37 -1.17
C VAL A 109 -17.30 7.05 -1.44
N VAL A 110 -18.44 7.08 -2.14
CA VAL A 110 -19.19 5.87 -2.55
C VAL A 110 -18.35 4.98 -3.48
N ILE A 111 -17.59 5.57 -4.40
CA ILE A 111 -16.70 4.80 -5.27
C ILE A 111 -15.60 4.10 -4.46
N ASN A 112 -15.05 4.77 -3.45
CA ASN A 112 -14.01 4.20 -2.59
C ASN A 112 -14.51 3.06 -1.70
N THR A 113 -15.81 3.03 -1.36
CA THR A 113 -16.39 1.92 -0.59
C THR A 113 -16.59 0.65 -1.42
N LEU A 114 -16.49 0.70 -2.75
CA LEU A 114 -16.57 -0.49 -3.61
C LEU A 114 -15.50 -1.52 -3.25
N ALA A 115 -14.26 -1.11 -2.96
CA ALA A 115 -13.20 -2.00 -2.52
C ALA A 115 -13.54 -2.72 -1.19
N ILE A 116 -14.17 -1.99 -0.25
CA ILE A 116 -14.65 -2.54 1.02
C ILE A 116 -15.77 -3.55 0.78
N THR A 117 -16.74 -3.21 -0.08
CA THR A 117 -17.82 -4.11 -0.46
C THR A 117 -17.29 -5.39 -1.11
N GLN A 118 -16.28 -5.29 -1.98
CA GLN A 118 -15.64 -6.45 -2.58
C GLN A 118 -15.00 -7.36 -1.52
N GLU A 119 -14.27 -6.81 -0.54
CA GLU A 119 -13.66 -7.63 0.52
C GLU A 119 -14.69 -8.38 1.35
N ILE A 120 -15.75 -7.69 1.80
CA ILE A 120 -16.81 -8.34 2.57
C ILE A 120 -17.51 -9.43 1.74
N SER A 121 -17.70 -9.20 0.45
CA SER A 121 -18.30 -10.20 -0.46
C SER A 121 -17.42 -11.44 -0.58
N ILE A 122 -16.11 -11.28 -0.71
CA ILE A 122 -15.17 -12.41 -0.78
C ILE A 122 -15.17 -13.20 0.53
N VAL A 123 -15.16 -12.52 1.68
CA VAL A 123 -15.30 -13.17 2.99
C VAL A 123 -16.57 -14.01 3.07
N VAL A 124 -17.71 -13.46 2.65
CA VAL A 124 -18.99 -14.17 2.64
C VAL A 124 -18.96 -15.39 1.71
N LEU A 125 -18.39 -15.25 0.51
CA LEU A 125 -18.24 -16.35 -0.44
C LEU A 125 -17.33 -17.45 0.10
N PHE A 126 -16.23 -17.09 0.77
CA PHE A 126 -15.35 -18.03 1.45
C PHE A 126 -16.07 -18.78 2.57
N CYS A 127 -16.77 -18.08 3.45
CA CYS A 127 -17.57 -18.70 4.52
C CYS A 127 -18.65 -19.62 3.96
N HIS A 128 -19.30 -19.23 2.86
CA HIS A 128 -20.28 -20.06 2.17
C HIS A 128 -19.64 -21.34 1.61
N ALA A 129 -18.48 -21.23 0.96
CA ALA A 129 -17.73 -22.37 0.44
C ALA A 129 -17.33 -23.32 1.59
N PHE A 130 -16.81 -22.80 2.70
CA PHE A 130 -16.51 -23.58 3.91
C PHE A 130 -17.74 -24.33 4.41
N MET A 131 -18.87 -23.62 4.63
CA MET A 131 -20.10 -24.25 5.12
C MET A 131 -20.63 -25.31 4.16
N GLY A 132 -20.54 -25.08 2.85
CA GLY A 132 -20.96 -26.04 1.84
C GLY A 132 -20.10 -27.31 1.81
N VAL A 133 -18.79 -27.19 2.04
CA VAL A 133 -17.89 -28.36 2.18
C VAL A 133 -18.11 -29.05 3.54
N PHE A 134 -18.22 -28.30 4.62
CA PHE A 134 -18.41 -28.81 5.98
C PHE A 134 -19.72 -29.61 6.12
N THR A 135 -20.80 -29.13 5.51
CA THR A 135 -22.12 -29.80 5.51
C THR A 135 -22.27 -30.86 4.41
N ASN A 136 -21.25 -31.07 3.57
CA ASN A 136 -21.32 -31.92 2.37
C ASN A 136 -22.46 -31.55 1.39
N SER A 137 -22.91 -30.29 1.41
CA SER A 137 -23.93 -29.77 0.48
C SER A 137 -23.36 -29.54 -0.92
N ILE A 138 -22.07 -29.17 -1.00
CA ILE A 138 -21.34 -29.03 -2.25
C ILE A 138 -20.79 -30.39 -2.67
N GLY A 139 -20.89 -30.74 -3.96
CA GLY A 139 -20.36 -31.99 -4.48
C GLY A 139 -18.86 -32.15 -4.20
N LYS A 140 -18.41 -33.38 -3.95
CA LYS A 140 -17.05 -33.71 -3.45
C LYS A 140 -15.88 -33.05 -4.19
N TYR A 141 -16.03 -32.83 -5.50
CA TYR A 141 -15.00 -32.26 -6.37
C TYR A 141 -15.31 -30.85 -6.86
N SER A 142 -16.44 -30.25 -6.44
CA SER A 142 -16.89 -28.98 -7.02
C SER A 142 -15.93 -27.85 -6.67
N LEU A 143 -15.43 -27.80 -5.42
CA LEU A 143 -14.47 -26.77 -5.02
C LEU A 143 -13.12 -26.94 -5.75
N VAL A 144 -12.66 -28.19 -5.93
CA VAL A 144 -11.45 -28.47 -6.73
C VAL A 144 -11.61 -27.99 -8.16
N TRP A 145 -12.77 -28.21 -8.79
CA TRP A 145 -13.04 -27.70 -10.13
C TRP A 145 -13.08 -26.17 -10.18
N ILE A 146 -13.66 -25.52 -9.16
CA ILE A 146 -13.64 -24.06 -9.03
C ILE A 146 -12.20 -23.56 -8.94
N ASP A 147 -11.35 -24.21 -8.15
CA ASP A 147 -9.94 -23.85 -8.01
C ASP A 147 -9.18 -24.01 -9.33
N VAL A 148 -9.35 -25.15 -10.01
CA VAL A 148 -8.72 -25.42 -11.31
C VAL A 148 -9.15 -24.39 -12.35
N LEU A 149 -10.44 -24.07 -12.42
CA LEU A 149 -10.97 -23.08 -13.37
C LEU A 149 -10.46 -21.67 -13.05
N SER A 150 -10.40 -21.30 -11.77
CA SER A 150 -9.88 -20.01 -11.30
C SER A 150 -8.39 -19.86 -11.64
N VAL A 151 -7.59 -20.90 -11.41
CA VAL A 151 -6.16 -20.94 -11.76
C VAL A 151 -5.96 -20.88 -13.27
N LEU A 152 -6.78 -21.58 -14.06
CA LEU A 152 -6.72 -21.52 -15.51
C LEU A 152 -7.06 -20.13 -16.05
N ALA A 153 -8.12 -19.50 -15.52
CA ALA A 153 -8.47 -18.13 -15.85
C ALA A 153 -7.34 -17.16 -15.48
N SER A 154 -6.75 -17.34 -14.30
CA SER A 154 -5.60 -16.54 -13.82
C SER A 154 -4.37 -16.71 -14.71
N LEU A 155 -4.08 -17.93 -15.18
CA LEU A 155 -3.01 -18.22 -16.13
C LEU A 155 -3.22 -17.45 -17.44
N VAL A 156 -4.43 -17.52 -18.01
CA VAL A 156 -4.74 -16.82 -19.27
C VAL A 156 -4.59 -15.31 -19.10
N CYS A 157 -5.14 -14.74 -18.03
CA CYS A 157 -5.01 -13.32 -17.73
C CYS A 157 -3.55 -12.90 -17.50
N TYR A 158 -2.78 -13.68 -16.73
CA TYR A 158 -1.37 -13.40 -16.45
C TYR A 158 -0.53 -13.40 -17.73
N VAL A 159 -0.66 -14.45 -18.56
CA VAL A 159 0.10 -14.55 -19.81
C VAL A 159 -0.28 -13.43 -20.76
N PHE A 160 -1.58 -13.10 -20.88
CA PHE A 160 -2.03 -12.00 -21.72
C PHE A 160 -1.48 -10.65 -21.25
N TYR A 161 -1.58 -10.37 -19.94
CA TYR A 161 -1.06 -9.15 -19.34
C TYR A 161 0.45 -8.99 -19.57
N GLN A 162 1.21 -10.05 -19.31
CA GLN A 162 2.66 -10.01 -19.45
C GLN A 162 3.09 -9.89 -20.92
N CYS A 163 2.41 -10.59 -21.84
CA CYS A 163 2.68 -10.45 -23.27
C CYS A 163 2.35 -9.03 -23.77
N HIS A 164 1.28 -8.43 -23.27
CA HIS A 164 0.92 -7.05 -23.60
C HIS A 164 1.99 -6.07 -23.09
N GLN A 165 2.45 -6.25 -21.86
CA GLN A 165 3.51 -5.41 -21.28
C GLN A 165 4.83 -5.54 -22.04
N ASP A 166 5.24 -6.77 -22.40
CA ASP A 166 6.45 -7.02 -23.21
C ASP A 166 6.34 -6.42 -24.63
N ALA A 167 5.13 -6.28 -25.17
CA ALA A 167 4.91 -5.62 -26.46
C ALA A 167 5.02 -4.09 -26.34
N CYS A 168 4.48 -3.51 -25.27
CA CYS A 168 4.63 -2.09 -24.95
C CYS A 168 6.09 -1.69 -24.74
N ASN A 169 6.84 -2.46 -23.93
CA ASN A 169 8.24 -2.18 -23.63
C ASN A 169 9.12 -2.26 -24.89
N ALA A 170 8.89 -3.26 -25.74
CA ALA A 170 9.62 -3.40 -27.00
C ALA A 170 9.39 -2.23 -27.99
N ASN A 171 8.20 -1.61 -27.95
CA ASN A 171 7.91 -0.41 -28.74
C ASN A 171 8.59 0.84 -28.14
N ALA A 172 8.74 0.91 -26.82
CA ALA A 172 9.40 2.03 -26.13
C ALA A 172 10.92 2.06 -26.31
N GLU A 173 11.58 0.90 -26.48
CA GLU A 173 13.03 0.79 -26.67
C GLU A 173 13.51 0.93 -28.14
N ARG A 174 12.58 0.85 -29.10
CA ARG A 174 12.86 1.00 -30.55
C ARG A 174 13.42 2.34 -31.02
N PRO A 175 13.08 3.52 -30.46
CA PRO A 175 13.60 4.80 -30.95
C PRO A 175 15.06 5.07 -30.53
N VAL A 176 15.56 4.43 -29.47
CA VAL A 176 16.91 4.69 -28.90
C VAL A 176 17.97 3.74 -29.46
N SER A 177 17.57 2.55 -29.90
CA SER A 177 18.47 1.45 -30.29
C SER A 177 18.91 1.45 -31.77
N LEU A 178 18.36 2.34 -32.61
CA LEU A 178 18.72 2.44 -34.04
C LEU A 178 20.17 2.93 -34.29
N CYS A 179 20.85 3.45 -33.26
CA CYS A 179 22.24 3.89 -33.38
C CYS A 179 23.28 2.84 -32.96
N THR A 180 22.89 1.72 -32.35
CA THR A 180 23.86 0.76 -31.81
C THR A 180 23.42 -0.68 -32.03
N ARG A 181 24.08 -1.33 -33.01
CA ARG A 181 24.50 -2.76 -33.06
C ARG A 181 23.98 -3.57 -34.26
N CYS A 182 24.97 -4.05 -35.02
CA CYS A 182 24.91 -5.13 -35.99
C CYS A 182 24.72 -6.50 -35.31
N SER A 183 24.08 -7.43 -36.05
CA SER A 183 23.81 -8.86 -35.79
C SER A 183 22.40 -9.16 -35.24
N PRO A 184 21.59 -10.00 -35.92
CA PRO A 184 20.28 -10.39 -35.42
C PRO A 184 20.42 -11.35 -34.22
N PRO A 185 19.71 -11.11 -33.10
CA PRO A 185 19.72 -12.02 -31.97
C PRO A 185 19.05 -13.36 -32.32
N PRO A 186 19.41 -14.47 -31.63
CA PRO A 186 18.75 -15.76 -31.80
C PRO A 186 17.25 -15.66 -31.52
N ARG A 187 16.44 -16.45 -32.24
CA ARG A 187 14.97 -16.46 -32.10
C ARG A 187 14.61 -16.81 -30.64
N PRO A 188 13.99 -15.90 -29.87
CA PRO A 188 13.58 -16.23 -28.52
C PRO A 188 12.47 -17.29 -28.55
N PRO A 189 12.34 -18.13 -27.51
CA PRO A 189 11.17 -18.99 -27.35
C PRO A 189 9.90 -18.14 -27.37
N SER A 190 8.77 -18.74 -27.76
CA SER A 190 7.48 -18.06 -27.75
C SER A 190 7.19 -17.49 -26.36
N ARG A 191 7.03 -16.16 -26.25
CA ARG A 191 6.82 -15.42 -24.99
C ARG A 191 5.70 -16.04 -24.13
N TRP A 192 4.63 -16.47 -24.78
CA TRP A 192 3.49 -17.16 -24.18
C TRP A 192 3.90 -18.42 -23.40
N VAL A 193 4.74 -19.27 -23.98
CA VAL A 193 5.19 -20.53 -23.35
C VAL A 193 6.10 -20.24 -22.17
N PHE A 194 6.97 -19.23 -22.28
CA PHE A 194 7.87 -18.84 -21.20
C PHE A 194 7.08 -18.36 -19.96
N HIS A 195 6.12 -17.45 -20.15
CA HIS A 195 5.29 -16.95 -19.05
C HIS A 195 4.36 -18.02 -18.48
N ALA A 196 3.79 -18.87 -19.33
CA ALA A 196 2.97 -19.99 -18.89
C ALA A 196 3.77 -21.02 -18.06
N TRP A 197 5.01 -21.32 -18.46
CA TRP A 197 5.91 -22.20 -17.71
C TRP A 197 6.24 -21.63 -16.34
N ASN A 198 6.55 -20.33 -16.26
CA ASN A 198 6.89 -19.67 -14.99
C ASN A 198 5.70 -19.69 -14.01
N PHE A 199 4.51 -19.35 -14.49
CA PHE A 199 3.28 -19.42 -13.71
C PHE A 199 2.98 -20.86 -13.27
N GLY A 200 3.03 -21.81 -14.21
CA GLY A 200 2.79 -23.23 -13.95
C GLY A 200 3.73 -23.79 -12.89
N ARG A 201 5.02 -23.45 -12.95
CA ARG A 201 6.01 -23.85 -11.94
C ARG A 201 5.66 -23.35 -10.54
N GLN A 202 5.22 -22.08 -10.41
CA GLN A 202 4.81 -21.51 -9.12
C GLN A 202 3.54 -22.18 -8.58
N VAL A 203 2.53 -22.36 -9.43
CA VAL A 203 1.27 -23.02 -9.05
C VAL A 203 1.52 -24.47 -8.64
N VAL A 204 2.29 -25.23 -9.42
CA VAL A 204 2.62 -26.63 -9.10
C VAL A 204 3.38 -26.70 -7.78
N SER A 205 4.33 -25.79 -7.53
CA SER A 205 5.05 -25.72 -6.25
C SER A 205 4.09 -25.45 -5.09
N LEU A 206 3.16 -24.50 -5.23
CA LEU A 206 2.19 -24.15 -4.20
C LEU A 206 1.21 -25.29 -3.92
N VAL A 207 0.61 -25.87 -4.96
CA VAL A 207 -0.32 -26.99 -4.83
C VAL A 207 0.38 -28.22 -4.25
N SER A 208 1.60 -28.52 -4.69
CA SER A 208 2.40 -29.62 -4.13
C SER A 208 2.66 -29.40 -2.64
N LEU A 209 3.02 -28.18 -2.22
CA LEU A 209 3.22 -27.87 -0.81
C LEU A 209 1.92 -28.03 0.00
N LEU A 210 0.80 -27.50 -0.51
CA LEU A 210 -0.50 -27.58 0.16
C LEU A 210 -0.99 -29.02 0.28
N THR A 211 -0.83 -29.86 -0.74
CA THR A 211 -1.24 -31.27 -0.68
C THR A 211 -0.40 -32.07 0.32
N LEU A 212 0.91 -31.82 0.41
CA LEU A 212 1.79 -32.46 1.40
C LEU A 212 1.50 -31.99 2.82
N LEU A 213 1.21 -30.70 3.01
CA LEU A 213 0.99 -30.10 4.32
C LEU A 213 -0.46 -30.22 4.79
N SER A 214 -1.40 -30.52 3.89
CA SER A 214 -2.84 -30.58 4.20
C SER A 214 -3.18 -31.53 5.36
N PRO A 215 -2.64 -32.78 5.43
CA PRO A 215 -2.88 -33.63 6.59
C PRO A 215 -2.41 -33.02 7.91
N ILE A 216 -1.29 -32.29 7.91
CA ILE A 216 -0.73 -31.64 9.10
C ILE A 216 -1.59 -30.43 9.50
N LEU A 217 -1.99 -29.60 8.54
CA LEU A 217 -2.90 -28.47 8.79
C LEU A 217 -4.26 -28.94 9.29
N SER A 218 -4.72 -30.11 8.81
CA SER A 218 -5.99 -30.68 9.25
C SER A 218 -5.97 -31.17 10.69
N THR A 219 -4.81 -31.63 11.19
CA THR A 219 -4.68 -32.19 12.54
C THR A 219 -4.24 -31.18 13.59
N LEU A 220 -3.69 -30.03 13.18
CA LEU A 220 -3.08 -29.05 14.08
C LEU A 220 -4.05 -28.52 15.16
N THR A 221 -5.32 -28.31 14.82
CA THR A 221 -6.28 -27.67 15.74
C THR A 221 -7.43 -28.58 16.15
N VAL A 222 -7.30 -29.89 15.94
CA VAL A 222 -8.31 -30.89 16.35
C VAL A 222 -8.50 -30.93 17.87
N THR A 223 -7.49 -30.53 18.66
CA THR A 223 -7.55 -30.48 20.12
C THR A 223 -8.34 -29.27 20.66
N TYR A 224 -8.62 -28.27 19.83
CA TYR A 224 -9.43 -27.11 20.22
C TYR A 224 -10.93 -27.39 20.04
N SER A 225 -11.75 -26.80 20.91
CA SER A 225 -13.20 -26.91 20.79
C SER A 225 -13.76 -26.16 19.59
N ASP A 226 -14.89 -26.62 19.07
CA ASP A 226 -15.59 -26.00 17.94
C ASP A 226 -15.95 -24.52 18.19
N ASP A 227 -16.47 -24.20 19.38
CA ASP A 227 -16.84 -22.84 19.75
C ASP A 227 -15.63 -21.89 19.75
N THR A 228 -14.47 -22.39 20.16
CA THR A 228 -13.21 -21.62 20.14
C THR A 228 -12.77 -21.33 18.71
N ILE A 229 -12.85 -22.33 17.83
CA ILE A 229 -12.49 -22.19 16.41
C ILE A 229 -13.40 -21.17 15.71
N VAL A 230 -14.72 -21.23 15.96
CA VAL A 230 -15.67 -20.25 15.41
C VAL A 230 -15.35 -18.85 15.91
N THR A 231 -15.10 -18.68 17.21
CA THR A 231 -14.77 -17.37 17.80
C THR A 231 -13.47 -16.80 17.22
N LEU A 232 -12.41 -17.60 17.15
CA LEU A 232 -11.15 -17.20 16.55
C LEU A 232 -11.29 -16.89 15.06
N SER A 233 -12.13 -17.63 14.34
CA SER A 233 -12.42 -17.38 12.92
C SER A 233 -13.12 -16.04 12.71
N ILE A 234 -14.10 -15.71 13.55
CA ILE A 234 -14.79 -14.40 13.50
C ILE A 234 -13.81 -13.27 13.80
N ILE A 235 -12.97 -13.40 14.83
CA ILE A 235 -11.99 -12.38 15.20
C ILE A 235 -10.96 -12.18 14.09
N THR A 236 -10.34 -13.26 13.60
CA THR A 236 -9.32 -13.19 12.55
C THR A 236 -9.87 -12.65 11.23
N MET A 237 -11.10 -13.04 10.86
CA MET A 237 -11.72 -12.54 9.64
C MET A 237 -12.19 -11.07 9.77
N SER A 238 -12.60 -10.64 10.96
CA SER A 238 -12.87 -9.23 11.25
C SER A 238 -11.57 -8.40 11.16
N LEU A 239 -10.47 -8.88 11.74
CA LEU A 239 -9.16 -8.23 11.64
C LEU A 239 -8.67 -8.16 10.20
N HIS A 240 -8.88 -9.21 9.40
CA HIS A 240 -8.55 -9.19 7.98
C HIS A 240 -9.25 -8.03 7.25
N VAL A 241 -10.57 -7.89 7.42
CA VAL A 241 -11.36 -6.81 6.77
C VAL A 241 -10.94 -5.43 7.31
N LEU A 242 -10.68 -5.28 8.61
CA LEU A 242 -10.31 -4.00 9.20
C LEU A 242 -8.90 -3.54 8.81
N LEU A 243 -7.98 -4.47 8.63
CA LEU A 243 -6.56 -4.19 8.39
C LEU A 243 -6.19 -4.30 6.91
N ALA A 244 -7.15 -4.57 6.03
CA ALA A 244 -6.92 -4.62 4.59
C ALA A 244 -6.42 -3.27 4.07
N ASP A 245 -5.45 -3.30 3.16
CA ASP A 245 -4.92 -2.10 2.54
C ASP A 245 -5.88 -1.58 1.45
N TYR A 246 -6.88 -0.82 1.89
CA TYR A 246 -7.84 -0.16 1.01
C TYR A 246 -7.21 0.95 0.16
N SER A 247 -6.01 1.43 0.50
CA SER A 247 -5.28 2.39 -0.33
C SER A 247 -4.76 1.69 -1.59
N TYR A 248 -4.17 0.51 -1.41
CA TYR A 248 -3.77 -0.35 -2.51
C TYR A 248 -4.97 -0.81 -3.35
N LEU A 249 -6.04 -1.32 -2.73
CA LEU A 249 -7.23 -1.81 -3.47
C LEU A 249 -7.93 -0.73 -4.31
N ASN A 250 -7.87 0.53 -3.86
CA ASN A 250 -8.40 1.67 -4.63
C ASN A 250 -7.41 2.25 -5.65
N ALA A 251 -6.23 1.63 -5.80
CA ALA A 251 -5.15 2.07 -6.70
C ALA A 251 -4.58 3.46 -6.36
N TYR A 252 -4.53 3.82 -5.07
CA TYR A 252 -3.82 5.01 -4.59
C TYR A 252 -2.33 4.77 -4.36
N THR A 253 -1.94 3.52 -4.13
CA THR A 253 -0.55 3.08 -3.93
C THR A 253 -0.21 1.94 -4.88
N GLU A 254 1.01 1.96 -5.43
CA GLU A 254 1.52 0.90 -6.33
C GLU A 254 2.07 -0.31 -5.57
N ARG A 255 2.55 -0.09 -4.35
CA ARG A 255 3.17 -1.13 -3.53
C ARG A 255 2.11 -1.88 -2.73
N PHE A 256 2.13 -3.20 -2.83
CA PHE A 256 1.33 -4.08 -2.00
C PHE A 256 2.10 -4.48 -0.74
N ASP A 257 1.59 -4.12 0.44
CA ASP A 257 2.15 -4.49 1.73
C ASP A 257 1.21 -5.50 2.46
N PRO A 258 1.27 -6.81 2.15
CA PRO A 258 0.26 -7.80 2.54
C PRO A 258 0.19 -8.18 4.04
N ASN A 259 1.03 -7.59 4.89
CA ASN A 259 1.55 -8.35 6.02
C ASN A 259 0.49 -8.79 7.04
N LEU A 260 -0.22 -7.86 7.68
CA LEU A 260 -1.06 -8.24 8.82
C LEU A 260 -2.42 -8.80 8.37
N SER A 261 -3.07 -8.15 7.40
CA SER A 261 -4.40 -8.56 6.93
C SER A 261 -4.41 -9.95 6.27
N VAL A 262 -3.45 -10.23 5.38
CA VAL A 262 -3.40 -11.52 4.68
C VAL A 262 -3.03 -12.65 5.66
N ASN A 263 -2.16 -12.39 6.63
CA ASN A 263 -1.85 -13.37 7.67
C ASN A 263 -3.06 -13.73 8.54
N MET A 264 -3.90 -12.74 8.88
CA MET A 264 -5.14 -13.00 9.62
C MET A 264 -6.13 -13.82 8.80
N ALA A 265 -6.26 -13.54 7.50
CA ALA A 265 -7.09 -14.35 6.61
C ALA A 265 -6.58 -15.80 6.50
N ILE A 266 -5.27 -16.00 6.28
CA ILE A 266 -4.68 -17.34 6.18
C ILE A 266 -4.86 -18.12 7.50
N CYS A 267 -4.71 -17.45 8.65
CA CYS A 267 -4.99 -18.05 9.95
C CYS A 267 -6.45 -18.54 10.03
N CYS A 268 -7.42 -17.71 9.65
CA CYS A 268 -8.84 -18.10 9.59
C CYS A 268 -9.08 -19.29 8.64
N VAL A 269 -8.49 -19.25 7.44
CA VAL A 269 -8.59 -20.32 6.45
C VAL A 269 -8.09 -21.65 7.03
N ILE A 270 -6.96 -21.65 7.73
CA ILE A 270 -6.40 -22.86 8.36
C ILE A 270 -7.30 -23.35 9.50
N LEU A 271 -7.80 -22.43 10.35
CA LEU A 271 -8.72 -22.76 11.45
C LEU A 271 -10.02 -23.42 10.95
N MET A 272 -10.59 -22.92 9.86
CA MET A 272 -11.77 -23.52 9.25
C MET A 272 -11.45 -24.85 8.54
N ALA A 273 -10.34 -24.91 7.80
CA ALA A 273 -9.94 -26.09 7.03
C ALA A 273 -9.63 -27.31 7.91
N SER A 274 -9.21 -27.11 9.16
CA SER A 274 -8.93 -28.20 10.09
C SER A 274 -10.16 -28.98 10.54
N ARG A 275 -11.35 -28.41 10.39
CA ARG A 275 -12.61 -29.09 10.71
C ARG A 275 -13.10 -30.03 9.62
N ILE A 276 -12.45 -30.04 8.46
CA ILE A 276 -12.79 -30.91 7.34
C ILE A 276 -11.97 -32.19 7.44
N SER A 277 -12.64 -33.33 7.62
CA SER A 277 -11.99 -34.64 7.79
C SER A 277 -11.31 -35.15 6.52
N ASN A 278 -11.75 -34.73 5.33
CA ASN A 278 -11.17 -35.14 4.07
C ASN A 278 -9.98 -34.23 3.70
N PRO A 279 -8.75 -34.75 3.61
CA PRO A 279 -7.57 -33.95 3.31
C PRO A 279 -7.65 -33.27 1.93
N LEU A 280 -8.24 -33.92 0.92
CA LEU A 280 -8.40 -33.30 -0.40
C LEU A 280 -9.33 -32.09 -0.35
N ALA A 281 -10.44 -32.19 0.39
CA ALA A 281 -11.40 -31.09 0.52
C ALA A 281 -10.86 -29.96 1.41
N SER A 282 -10.12 -30.30 2.47
CA SER A 282 -9.40 -29.33 3.31
C SER A 282 -8.34 -28.57 2.51
N GLY A 283 -7.53 -29.29 1.71
CA GLY A 283 -6.54 -28.69 0.81
C GLY A 283 -7.16 -27.78 -0.25
N ALA A 284 -8.30 -28.18 -0.84
CA ALA A 284 -9.05 -27.34 -1.77
C ALA A 284 -9.58 -26.06 -1.09
N LEU A 285 -10.12 -26.15 0.13
CA LEU A 285 -10.55 -24.97 0.87
C LEU A 285 -9.39 -24.01 1.17
N ILE A 286 -8.21 -24.55 1.52
CA ILE A 286 -7.02 -23.72 1.73
C ILE A 286 -6.57 -23.05 0.44
N CYS A 287 -6.58 -23.77 -0.69
CA CYS A 287 -6.28 -23.21 -2.01
C CYS A 287 -7.26 -22.09 -2.36
N PHE A 288 -8.56 -22.34 -2.17
CA PHE A 288 -9.62 -21.35 -2.37
C PHE A 288 -9.41 -20.10 -1.50
N GLY A 289 -9.06 -20.27 -0.22
CA GLY A 289 -8.74 -19.17 0.69
C GLY A 289 -7.53 -18.35 0.25
N ILE A 290 -6.45 -18.98 -0.22
CA ILE A 290 -5.27 -18.28 -0.76
C ILE A 290 -5.64 -17.47 -2.00
N MET A 291 -6.45 -18.01 -2.91
CA MET A 291 -6.93 -17.25 -4.06
C MET A 291 -7.80 -16.06 -3.63
N CYS A 292 -8.69 -16.26 -2.67
CA CYS A 292 -9.59 -15.22 -2.16
C CYS A 292 -8.85 -14.07 -1.46
N PHE A 293 -7.85 -14.36 -0.63
CA PHE A 293 -7.28 -13.36 0.27
C PHE A 293 -5.85 -12.94 -0.04
N SER A 294 -5.06 -13.79 -0.72
CA SER A 294 -3.68 -13.46 -1.10
C SER A 294 -3.58 -12.99 -2.55
N LEU A 295 -4.26 -13.66 -3.49
CA LEU A 295 -4.16 -13.33 -4.91
C LEU A 295 -5.20 -12.31 -5.37
N SER A 296 -6.43 -12.37 -4.85
CA SER A 296 -7.52 -11.45 -5.24
C SER A 296 -7.19 -9.96 -5.07
N PRO A 297 -6.53 -9.49 -4.00
CA PRO A 297 -6.16 -8.07 -3.87
C PRO A 297 -5.32 -7.57 -5.05
N ILE A 298 -4.37 -8.38 -5.53
CA ILE A 298 -3.49 -8.05 -6.66
C ILE A 298 -4.31 -7.92 -7.95
N VAL A 299 -5.20 -8.89 -8.20
CA VAL A 299 -6.07 -8.89 -9.39
C VAL A 299 -7.03 -7.68 -9.37
N ARG A 300 -7.66 -7.39 -8.23
CA ARG A 300 -8.59 -6.27 -8.10
C ARG A 300 -7.89 -4.91 -8.25
N HIS A 301 -6.69 -4.77 -7.70
CA HIS A 301 -5.86 -3.58 -7.90
C HIS A 301 -5.56 -3.37 -9.39
N LEU A 302 -5.11 -4.40 -10.10
CA LEU A 302 -4.82 -4.31 -11.53
C LEU A 302 -6.05 -3.94 -12.36
N ILE A 303 -7.21 -4.53 -12.03
CA ILE A 303 -8.46 -4.24 -12.72
C ILE A 303 -8.90 -2.79 -12.46
N LYS A 304 -8.78 -2.31 -11.21
CA LYS A 304 -9.07 -0.92 -10.86
C LYS A 304 -8.15 0.06 -11.59
N HIS A 305 -6.85 -0.24 -11.63
CA HIS A 305 -5.84 0.58 -12.29
C HIS A 305 -6.09 0.66 -13.80
N ASN A 306 -6.47 -0.45 -14.44
CA ASN A 306 -6.66 -0.49 -15.89
C ASN A 306 -8.06 -0.05 -16.36
N SER A 307 -9.12 -0.39 -15.61
CA SER A 307 -10.50 -0.13 -16.02
C SER A 307 -11.45 0.07 -14.84
N PHE A 308 -11.95 1.30 -14.70
CA PHE A 308 -12.97 1.63 -13.72
C PHE A 308 -14.28 0.85 -13.92
N THR A 309 -14.74 0.71 -15.16
CA THR A 309 -15.98 -0.02 -15.48
C THR A 309 -15.88 -1.49 -15.09
N ALA A 310 -14.73 -2.13 -15.34
CA ALA A 310 -14.51 -3.52 -14.94
C ALA A 310 -14.50 -3.67 -13.41
N HIS A 311 -13.90 -2.72 -12.69
CA HIS A 311 -13.93 -2.71 -11.22
C HIS A 311 -15.36 -2.65 -10.68
N VAL A 312 -16.19 -1.75 -11.21
CA VAL A 312 -17.61 -1.64 -10.85
C VAL A 312 -18.38 -2.92 -11.19
N ALA A 313 -18.17 -3.47 -12.40
CA ALA A 313 -18.82 -4.69 -12.85
C ALA A 313 -18.49 -5.89 -11.94
N ILE A 314 -17.24 -6.03 -11.51
CA ILE A 314 -16.81 -7.07 -10.57
C ILE A 314 -17.45 -6.87 -9.20
N THR A 315 -17.58 -5.63 -8.72
CA THR A 315 -18.29 -5.38 -7.44
C THR A 315 -19.72 -5.88 -7.51
N PHE A 316 -20.48 -5.51 -8.55
CA PHE A 316 -21.85 -5.99 -8.71
C PHE A 316 -21.92 -7.50 -8.92
N GLY A 317 -20.97 -8.07 -9.67
CA GLY A 317 -20.85 -9.51 -9.86
C GLY A 317 -20.61 -10.27 -8.55
N LEU A 318 -19.68 -9.81 -7.71
CA LEU A 318 -19.37 -10.41 -6.41
C LEU A 318 -20.54 -10.29 -5.43
N VAL A 319 -21.19 -9.11 -5.37
CA VAL A 319 -22.38 -8.90 -4.53
C VAL A 319 -23.53 -9.78 -4.99
N GLY A 320 -23.79 -9.83 -6.30
CA GLY A 320 -24.84 -10.68 -6.87
C GLY A 320 -24.58 -12.16 -6.63
N LEU A 321 -23.34 -12.61 -6.79
CA LEU A 321 -22.93 -13.98 -6.48
C LEU A 321 -23.10 -14.31 -4.99
N ALA A 322 -22.67 -13.41 -4.09
CA ALA A 322 -22.83 -13.58 -2.65
C ALA A 322 -24.31 -13.67 -2.24
N ILE A 323 -25.17 -12.78 -2.76
CA ILE A 323 -26.63 -12.85 -2.55
C ILE A 323 -27.18 -14.18 -3.06
N GLY A 324 -26.79 -14.59 -4.28
CA GLY A 324 -27.18 -15.86 -4.89
C GLY A 324 -26.85 -17.07 -4.00
N CYS A 325 -25.63 -17.14 -3.51
CA CYS A 325 -25.16 -18.18 -2.58
C CYS A 325 -25.93 -18.16 -1.24
N LEU A 326 -26.28 -16.97 -0.74
CA LEU A 326 -27.00 -16.81 0.53
C LEU A 326 -28.52 -17.06 0.42
N THR A 327 -29.09 -17.22 -0.78
CA THR A 327 -30.55 -17.44 -0.95
C THR A 327 -31.10 -18.65 -0.20
N GLN A 328 -30.26 -19.65 0.09
CA GLN A 328 -30.62 -20.82 0.90
C GLN A 328 -30.98 -20.44 2.36
N ILE A 329 -30.50 -19.29 2.84
CA ILE A 329 -30.73 -18.78 4.19
C ILE A 329 -31.20 -17.31 4.07
N PRO A 330 -32.51 -17.06 3.91
CA PRO A 330 -33.03 -15.74 3.52
C PRO A 330 -32.71 -14.64 4.54
N ILE A 331 -32.67 -14.97 5.83
CA ILE A 331 -32.31 -14.01 6.90
C ILE A 331 -30.88 -13.49 6.67
N LEU A 332 -29.94 -14.38 6.32
CA LEU A 332 -28.54 -14.01 6.09
C LEU A 332 -28.36 -13.22 4.81
N ALA A 333 -29.12 -13.55 3.75
CA ALA A 333 -29.15 -12.77 2.51
C ALA A 333 -29.67 -11.34 2.74
N ILE A 334 -30.73 -11.18 3.54
CA ILE A 334 -31.27 -9.86 3.90
C ILE A 334 -30.24 -9.08 4.72
N LEU A 335 -29.65 -9.70 5.75
CA LEU A 335 -28.65 -9.07 6.60
C LEU A 335 -27.43 -8.61 5.79
N TYR A 336 -26.92 -9.45 4.90
CA TYR A 336 -25.83 -9.12 3.99
C TYR A 336 -26.21 -7.96 3.06
N THR A 337 -27.40 -7.99 2.45
CA THR A 337 -27.87 -6.92 1.55
C THR A 337 -27.98 -5.58 2.27
N VAL A 338 -28.55 -5.57 3.48
CA VAL A 338 -28.61 -4.37 4.34
C VAL A 338 -27.20 -3.88 4.66
N THR A 339 -26.27 -4.79 4.98
CA THR A 339 -24.88 -4.43 5.30
C THR A 339 -24.18 -3.79 4.10
N VAL A 340 -24.35 -4.36 2.90
CA VAL A 340 -23.81 -3.79 1.66
C VAL A 340 -24.40 -2.40 1.40
N LEU A 341 -25.73 -2.22 1.50
CA LEU A 341 -26.36 -0.91 1.31
C LEU A 341 -25.88 0.12 2.33
N MET A 342 -25.72 -0.29 3.60
CA MET A 342 -25.20 0.57 4.64
C MET A 342 -23.75 0.99 4.37
N ILE A 343 -22.87 0.07 3.94
CA ILE A 343 -21.47 0.38 3.65
C ILE A 343 -21.34 1.21 2.37
N SER A 344 -22.11 0.90 1.32
CA SER A 344 -22.01 1.58 0.04
C SER A 344 -22.63 2.97 0.06
N PHE A 345 -23.71 3.21 0.82
CA PHE A 345 -24.43 4.49 0.77
C PHE A 345 -24.62 5.16 2.13
N GLY A 346 -24.95 4.39 3.17
CA GLY A 346 -25.24 4.90 4.51
C GLY A 346 -24.01 5.51 5.20
N ILE A 347 -22.90 4.77 5.24
CA ILE A 347 -21.64 5.21 5.85
C ILE A 347 -21.05 6.41 5.08
N PRO A 348 -20.94 6.41 3.75
CA PRO A 348 -20.51 7.60 3.01
C PRO A 348 -21.38 8.83 3.27
N TRP A 349 -22.69 8.65 3.37
CA TRP A 349 -23.61 9.75 3.65
C TRP A 349 -23.36 10.34 5.04
N LEU A 350 -23.26 9.46 6.05
CA LEU A 350 -22.96 9.87 7.42
C LEU A 350 -21.57 10.54 7.50
N PHE A 351 -20.57 9.98 6.83
CA PHE A 351 -19.21 10.52 6.77
C PHE A 351 -19.19 11.93 6.19
N VAL A 352 -19.78 12.16 5.01
CA VAL A 352 -19.81 13.49 4.38
C VAL A 352 -20.61 14.48 5.22
N ARG A 353 -21.74 14.06 5.79
CA ARG A 353 -22.56 14.90 6.67
C ARG A 353 -21.81 15.33 7.93
N MET A 354 -21.16 14.39 8.61
CA MET A 354 -20.35 14.67 9.80
C MET A 354 -19.17 15.57 9.44
N HIS A 355 -18.46 15.27 8.35
CA HIS A 355 -17.33 16.07 7.91
C HIS A 355 -17.73 17.51 7.59
N SER A 356 -18.86 17.72 6.90
CA SER A 356 -19.33 19.05 6.52
C SER A 356 -19.94 19.84 7.69
N SER A 357 -20.49 19.17 8.70
CA SER A 357 -21.29 19.86 9.75
C SER A 357 -20.55 20.03 11.07
N VAL A 358 -19.58 19.15 11.38
CA VAL A 358 -18.96 19.05 12.70
C VAL A 358 -17.51 19.50 12.69
N LYS A 359 -16.82 19.40 11.54
CA LYS A 359 -15.40 19.72 11.48
C LYS A 359 -15.19 21.23 11.42
N THR A 360 -14.68 21.79 12.51
CA THR A 360 -14.12 23.13 12.55
C THR A 360 -12.59 23.03 12.53
N GLN A 361 -11.95 23.82 11.70
CA GLN A 361 -10.50 23.98 11.68
C GLN A 361 -10.19 25.45 11.89
N ILE A 362 -9.43 25.75 12.93
CA ILE A 362 -8.93 27.10 13.19
C ILE A 362 -7.56 27.18 12.53
N ASN A 363 -7.47 28.04 11.54
CA ASN A 363 -6.24 28.37 10.85
C ASN A 363 -5.70 29.68 11.42
N GLY A 364 -4.39 29.79 11.52
CA GLY A 364 -3.77 30.94 12.18
C GLY A 364 -2.32 31.18 11.75
N PRO A 365 -1.67 32.18 12.36
CA PRO A 365 -0.30 32.55 12.00
C PRO A 365 0.74 31.44 12.23
N TRP A 366 0.43 30.48 13.10
CA TRP A 366 1.25 29.30 13.41
C TRP A 366 1.11 28.15 12.40
N ASP A 367 0.19 28.24 11.44
CA ASP A 367 0.05 27.23 10.38
C ASP A 367 1.29 27.21 9.49
N GLU A 368 1.67 26.01 9.07
CA GLU A 368 2.81 25.81 8.18
C GLU A 368 2.66 26.65 6.90
N ALA A 369 3.68 27.46 6.60
CA ALA A 369 3.67 28.33 5.44
C ALA A 369 3.70 27.48 4.16
N LYS A 370 2.61 27.50 3.38
CA LYS A 370 2.55 26.86 2.07
C LYS A 370 3.08 27.82 1.01
N PRO A 371 4.08 27.43 0.19
CA PRO A 371 4.56 28.29 -0.89
C PRO A 371 3.44 28.54 -1.90
N THR A 372 3.13 29.81 -2.15
CA THR A 372 2.03 30.22 -3.04
C THR A 372 2.39 30.13 -4.53
N ASN A 373 3.70 30.03 -4.83
CA ASN A 373 4.29 29.81 -6.14
C ASN A 373 4.88 28.41 -6.22
N SER A 374 4.03 27.40 -6.43
CA SER A 374 4.41 25.99 -6.59
C SER A 374 5.46 25.76 -7.68
N ALA A 375 5.55 26.61 -8.70
CA ALA A 375 6.56 26.52 -9.75
C ALA A 375 7.97 26.87 -9.23
N ALA A 376 8.14 27.97 -8.50
CA ALA A 376 9.44 28.35 -7.93
C ALA A 376 9.84 27.39 -6.79
N ALA A 377 8.88 26.93 -5.99
CA ALA A 377 9.14 25.91 -4.96
C ALA A 377 9.54 24.56 -5.57
N ALA A 378 8.92 24.14 -6.68
CA ALA A 378 9.30 22.94 -7.42
C ALA A 378 10.67 23.09 -8.11
N GLU A 379 10.95 24.26 -8.66
CA GLU A 379 12.25 24.59 -9.27
C GLU A 379 13.37 24.59 -8.22
N TRP A 380 13.12 25.13 -7.02
CA TRP A 380 14.03 25.06 -5.87
C TRP A 380 14.22 23.64 -5.35
N ALA A 381 13.14 22.85 -5.21
CA ALA A 381 13.25 21.44 -4.80
C ALA A 381 14.05 20.60 -5.80
N ASN A 382 13.93 20.90 -7.11
CA ASN A 382 14.66 20.22 -8.18
C ASN A 382 16.08 20.79 -8.43
N SER A 383 16.43 21.92 -7.83
CA SER A 383 17.71 22.61 -8.05
C SER A 383 18.91 21.98 -7.32
N GLY A 384 18.72 20.88 -6.59
CA GLY A 384 19.82 20.09 -6.02
C GLY A 384 20.56 20.74 -4.85
N PHE A 385 20.09 21.87 -4.31
CA PHE A 385 20.71 22.56 -3.16
C PHE A 385 20.51 21.86 -1.80
N LEU A 386 19.84 20.70 -1.78
CA LEU A 386 19.67 19.84 -0.59
C LEU A 386 20.38 18.48 -0.74
N ALA A 387 21.52 18.46 -1.44
CA ALA A 387 22.44 17.31 -1.48
C ALA A 387 23.59 17.49 -0.50
#